data_AF-J9Y4P2-F1
#
_entry.id   AF-J9Y4P2-F1
#
_cell.length_a   1.000
_cell.length_b   1.000
_cell.length_c   1.000
_cell.angle_alpha   90.00
_cell.angle_beta   90.00
_cell.angle_gamma   90.00
#
_symmetry.space_group_name_H-M   'P 1'
#
loop_
_entity.id
_entity.type
_entity.pdbx_description
1 polymer ?
#
loop_
_entity_poly.entity_id
_entity_poly.type
_entity_poly.pdbx_seq_one_letter_code
_entity_poly.pdbx_strand_id
1 'polypeptide(L)' 'FLSGVACFGFGAFHVTGLYGPGIWVSDPYGLTGRVQAVNPAWGVEGFDPFVPGGIASHHIAAGTLGILAGLFYLSVR' A
#
# COMPACT_ATOMS: atom_id res chain seq x y z
N PHE A 1 -6.89 6.59 -13.98
CA PHE A 1 -7.87 5.57 -13.55
C PHE A 1 -7.23 4.21 -13.37
N LEU A 2 -6.75 3.55 -14.44
CA LEU A 2 -6.18 2.19 -14.36
C LEU A 2 -5.02 2.06 -13.37
N SER A 3 -4.09 3.02 -13.36
CA SER A 3 -3.00 3.02 -12.37
C SER A 3 -3.50 3.11 -10.92
N GLY A 4 -4.62 3.81 -10.69
CA GLY A 4 -5.26 3.87 -9.37
C GLY A 4 -5.86 2.52 -8.95
N VAL A 5 -6.53 1.82 -9.86
CA VAL A 5 -7.04 0.45 -9.62
C VAL A 5 -5.90 -0.52 -9.32
N ALA A 6 -4.83 -0.46 -10.11
CA ALA A 6 -3.64 -1.30 -9.90
C ALA A 6 -2.97 -1.01 -8.54
N CYS A 7 -2.78 0.27 -8.21
CA CYS A 7 -2.19 0.70 -6.94
C CYS A 7 -3.02 0.26 -5.73
N PHE A 8 -4.34 0.49 -5.78
CA PHE A 8 -5.26 0.08 -4.73
C PHE A 8 -5.23 -1.45 -4.54
N GLY A 9 -5.32 -2.21 -5.64
CA GLY A 9 -5.31 -3.67 -5.56
C GLY A 9 -4.01 -4.23 -4.98
N PHE A 10 -2.87 -3.66 -5.37
CA PHE A 10 -1.58 -4.04 -4.79
C PHE A 10 -1.54 -3.78 -3.27
N GLY A 11 -1.94 -2.59 -2.83
CA GLY A 11 -1.98 -2.25 -1.40
C GLY A 11 -2.98 -3.11 -0.61
N ALA A 12 -4.21 -3.21 -1.08
CA ALA A 12 -5.32 -3.83 -0.37
C ALA A 12 -5.25 -5.35 -0.30
N PHE A 13 -4.65 -6.02 -1.29
CA PHE A 13 -4.66 -7.48 -1.39
C PHE A 13 -3.27 -8.11 -1.32
N HIS A 14 -2.31 -7.58 -2.08
CA HIS A 14 -0.97 -8.17 -2.17
C HIS A 14 -0.16 -7.87 -0.91
N VAL A 15 -0.01 -6.60 -0.55
CA VAL A 15 0.83 -6.16 0.58
C VAL A 15 0.24 -6.57 1.93
N THR A 16 -1.07 -6.46 2.10
CA THR A 16 -1.77 -6.87 3.33
C THR A 16 -1.74 -8.37 3.56
N GLY A 17 -1.45 -9.16 2.52
CA GLY A 17 -1.56 -10.61 2.56
C GLY A 17 -3.00 -11.12 2.58
N LEU A 18 -4.01 -10.26 2.41
CA LEU A 18 -5.42 -10.66 2.38
C LEU A 18 -5.71 -11.59 1.20
N TYR A 19 -5.11 -11.31 0.04
CA TYR A 19 -5.19 -12.15 -1.15
C TYR A 19 -3.86 -12.06 -1.93
N GLY A 20 -2.76 -12.29 -1.20
CA GLY A 20 -1.41 -12.27 -1.73
C GLY A 20 -0.40 -12.72 -0.66
N PRO A 21 0.89 -12.80 -1.00
CA PRO A 21 1.91 -13.31 -0.09
C PRO A 21 2.33 -12.31 0.99
N GLY A 22 1.98 -11.02 0.87
CA GLY A 22 2.59 -9.95 1.66
C GLY A 22 3.90 -9.46 1.02
N ILE A 23 4.77 -8.85 1.82
CA ILE A 23 6.06 -8.30 1.37
C ILE A 23 7.20 -8.74 2.28
N TRP A 24 8.43 -8.51 1.86
CA TRP A 24 9.61 -8.73 2.71
C TRP A 24 9.64 -7.75 3.88
N VAL A 25 9.84 -8.28 5.09
CA VAL A 25 10.07 -7.53 6.33
C VAL A 25 11.23 -8.18 7.10
N SER A 26 11.86 -7.43 8.01
CA SER A 26 12.94 -7.93 8.85
C SER A 26 12.92 -7.25 10.21
N ASP A 27 13.61 -7.86 11.18
CA ASP A 27 14.02 -7.16 12.39
C ASP A 27 15.04 -6.03 12.09
N PRO A 28 15.23 -5.07 13.02
CA PRO A 28 16.13 -3.93 12.82
C PRO A 28 17.59 -4.27 12.52
N TYR A 29 18.05 -5.48 12.85
CA TYR A 29 19.43 -5.94 12.62
C TYR A 29 19.57 -6.80 11.36
N GLY A 30 18.48 -7.05 10.62
CA GLY A 30 18.55 -7.79 9.36
C GLY A 30 18.80 -9.29 9.52
N LEU A 31 18.48 -9.89 10.68
CA LEU A 31 18.85 -11.27 11.01
C LEU A 31 17.74 -12.30 10.74
N THR A 32 16.50 -11.86 10.69
CA THR A 32 15.28 -12.70 10.67
C THR A 32 14.32 -12.31 9.55
N GLY A 33 14.87 -11.85 8.42
CA GLY A 33 14.10 -11.43 7.26
C GLY A 33 13.24 -12.54 6.66
N ARG A 34 11.99 -12.21 6.34
CA ARG A 34 11.03 -13.11 5.70
C ARG A 34 9.91 -12.35 5.01
N VAL A 35 9.18 -13.04 4.14
CA VAL A 35 7.92 -12.52 3.59
C VAL A 35 6.82 -12.61 4.66
N GLN A 36 6.04 -11.54 4.84
CA GLN A 36 4.94 -11.50 5.79
C GLN A 36 3.82 -10.54 5.33
N ALA A 37 2.59 -10.84 5.75
CA ALA A 37 1.47 -9.90 5.73
C ALA A 37 1.77 -8.65 6.56
N VAL A 38 1.35 -7.48 6.07
CA VAL A 38 1.53 -6.18 6.72
C VAL A 38 0.19 -5.53 7.00
N ASN A 39 -0.09 -5.23 8.27
CA ASN A 39 -1.26 -4.44 8.64
C ASN A 39 -1.02 -2.96 8.32
N PRO A 40 -1.93 -2.25 7.62
CA PRO A 40 -1.77 -0.83 7.36
C PRO A 40 -1.74 0.00 8.64
N ALA A 41 -0.87 1.01 8.65
CA ALA A 41 -0.80 2.03 9.68
C ALA A 41 -1.43 3.33 9.17
N TRP A 42 -2.37 3.88 9.93
CA TRP A 42 -3.16 5.06 9.54
C TRP A 42 -2.81 6.31 10.35
N GLY A 43 -2.04 6.17 11.44
CA GLY A 43 -1.55 7.29 12.22
C GLY A 43 -0.29 7.91 11.62
N VAL A 44 0.39 8.73 12.42
CA VAL A 44 1.63 9.43 12.02
C VAL A 44 2.77 8.45 11.73
N GLU A 45 2.76 7.29 12.37
CA GLU A 45 3.72 6.20 12.16
C GLU A 45 3.68 5.63 10.73
N GLY A 46 2.58 5.84 9.99
CA GLY A 46 2.51 5.49 8.57
C GLY A 46 3.44 6.32 7.67
N PHE A 47 4.00 7.42 8.17
CA PHE A 47 4.98 8.25 7.46
C PHE A 47 6.43 7.95 7.89
N ASP A 48 6.64 7.07 8.87
CA ASP A 48 7.97 6.61 9.25
C ASP A 48 8.52 5.68 8.15
N PRO A 49 9.70 5.98 7.56
CA PRO A 49 10.27 5.18 6.48
C PRO A 49 10.66 3.75 6.90
N PHE A 50 10.68 3.43 8.21
CA PHE A 50 11.01 2.11 8.74
C PHE A 50 9.78 1.33 9.24
N VAL A 51 8.57 1.91 9.17
CA VAL A 51 7.32 1.22 9.52
C VAL A 51 6.61 0.72 8.26
N PRO A 52 6.62 -0.59 7.97
CA PRO A 52 6.08 -1.13 6.72
C PRO A 52 4.57 -0.91 6.55
N GLY A 53 3.83 -0.70 7.65
CA GLY A 53 2.41 -0.37 7.62
C GLY A 53 2.08 0.85 6.77
N GLY A 54 3.02 1.80 6.65
CA GLY A 54 2.91 2.97 5.78
C GLY A 54 2.82 2.63 4.28
N ILE A 55 3.45 1.54 3.85
CA ILE A 55 3.45 1.12 2.43
C ILE A 55 2.04 0.70 2.00
N ALA A 56 1.36 -0.09 2.83
CA ALA A 56 0.00 -0.55 2.58
C ALA A 56 -1.00 0.63 2.58
N SER A 57 -0.95 1.49 3.62
CA SER A 57 -1.84 2.64 3.72
C SER A 57 -1.61 3.64 2.58
N HIS A 58 -0.36 3.89 2.19
CA HIS A 58 -0.02 4.70 1.02
C HIS A 58 -0.67 4.18 -0.26
N HIS A 59 -0.51 2.89 -0.58
CA HIS A 59 -1.06 2.31 -1.82
C HIS A 59 -2.59 2.30 -1.83
N ILE A 60 -3.22 2.03 -0.70
CA ILE A 60 -4.68 2.09 -0.58
C ILE A 60 -5.15 3.53 -0.81
N ALA A 61 -4.60 4.51 -0.08
CA ALA A 61 -5.02 5.91 -0.18
C ALA A 61 -4.72 6.53 -1.55
N ALA A 62 -3.49 6.38 -2.05
CA ALA A 62 -3.09 6.89 -3.36
C ALA A 62 -3.85 6.19 -4.50
N GLY A 63 -4.10 4.88 -4.38
CA GLY A 63 -4.90 4.12 -5.32
C GLY A 63 -6.35 4.64 -5.41
N THR A 64 -7.01 4.83 -4.27
CA THR A 64 -8.35 5.42 -4.20
C THR A 64 -8.38 6.82 -4.82
N LEU A 65 -7.44 7.69 -4.44
CA LEU A 65 -7.38 9.05 -5.01
C LEU A 65 -7.09 9.02 -6.51
N GLY A 66 -6.22 8.14 -6.99
CA GLY A 66 -5.89 7.98 -8.41
C GLY A 66 -7.06 7.45 -9.26
N ILE A 67 -7.98 6.69 -8.66
CA ILE A 67 -9.25 6.30 -9.29
C ILE A 67 -10.13 7.55 -9.46
N LEU A 68 -10.37 8.30 -8.36
CA LEU A 68 -11.21 9.49 -8.37
C LEU A 68 -10.68 10.56 -9.32
N ALA A 69 -9.40 10.90 -9.22
CA ALA A 69 -8.74 11.83 -10.13
C ALA A 69 -8.77 11.33 -11.58
N GLY A 70 -8.60 10.02 -11.77
CA GLY A 70 -8.72 9.40 -13.09
C GLY A 70 -10.08 9.57 -13.72
N LEU A 71 -11.17 9.42 -12.96
CA LEU A 71 -12.53 9.67 -13.42
C LEU A 71 -12.76 11.16 -13.70
N PHE A 72 -12.23 12.02 -12.84
CA PHE A 72 -12.31 13.47 -13.03
C PHE A 72 -11.68 13.91 -14.36
N TYR A 73 -10.45 13.47 -14.66
CA TYR A 73 -9.77 13.80 -15.92
C TYR A 73 -10.45 13.21 -17.17
N LEU A 74 -11.26 12.16 -17.02
CA LEU A 74 -12.10 11.66 -18.11
C LEU A 74 -13.39 12.47 -18.30
N SER A 75 -13.84 13.16 -17.25
CA SER A 75 -15.12 13.87 -17.21
C SER A 75 -15.00 15.36 -17.53
N VAL A 76 -13.80 15.94 -17.37
CA VAL A 76 -13.54 17.38 -17.49
C VAL A 76 -12.53 17.64 -18.60
N ARG A 77 -12.78 18.67 -19.43
CA ARG A 77 -11.88 19.13 -20.49
C ARG A 77 -10.95 20.22 -20.01
#